data_AF-A0A7H4P6Q1-F1
#
_entry.id   AF-A0A7H4P6Q1-F1
#
_cell.length_a   1.000
_cell.length_b   1.000
_cell.length_c   1.000
_cell.angle_alpha   90.00
_cell.angle_beta   90.00
_cell.angle_gamma   90.00
#
_symmetry.space_group_name_H-M   'P 1'
#
loop_
_entity.id
_entity.type
_entity.pdbx_description
1 polymer ?
#
loop_
_entity_poly.entity_id
_entity_poly.type
_entity_poly.pdbx_seq_one_letter_code
_entity_poly.pdbx_strand_id
1 'polypeptide(L)'
;MIISNSGTKPLHVELARKVKERGLKLVVITRYAGESTPTSESIRDYADVILDNGCPSGDCTLSMDNGNIMTGPVSSLSAAFIINNVVIRCIEMLLEQGIAPPVMRSINLPAVKNTTTC
;
A
#
# COMPACT_ATOMS: atom_id res chain seq x y z
N MET A 1 5.86 3.82 4.66
CA MET A 1 5.29 3.12 3.48
C MET A 1 5.02 4.14 2.39
N ILE A 2 5.32 3.84 1.13
CA ILE A 2 5.02 4.69 -0.03
C ILE A 2 4.08 3.92 -0.97
N ILE A 3 3.04 4.58 -1.50
CA ILE A 3 2.05 3.96 -2.40
C ILE A 3 2.14 4.67 -3.76
N SER A 4 2.44 3.92 -4.81
CA SER A 4 2.46 4.47 -6.16
C SER A 4 2.30 3.38 -7.22
N ASN A 5 1.24 3.48 -8.03
CA ASN A 5 0.96 2.46 -9.04
C ASN A 5 2.02 2.38 -10.14
N SER A 6 2.51 3.52 -10.65
CA SER A 6 3.58 3.53 -11.66
C SER A 6 4.98 3.35 -11.07
N GLY A 7 5.18 3.76 -9.82
CA GLY A 7 6.45 3.64 -9.12
C GLY A 7 7.59 4.51 -9.66
N THR A 8 7.34 5.37 -10.65
CA THR A 8 8.36 6.17 -11.38
C THR A 8 8.19 7.68 -11.23
N LYS A 9 7.22 8.15 -10.44
CA LYS A 9 7.02 9.59 -10.23
C LYS A 9 8.25 10.19 -9.51
N PRO A 10 8.91 11.24 -10.03
CA PRO A 10 10.15 11.78 -9.46
C PRO A 10 10.07 12.12 -7.97
N LEU A 11 8.94 12.69 -7.53
CA LEU A 11 8.71 13.00 -6.11
C LEU A 11 8.75 11.75 -5.22
N HIS A 12 8.16 10.64 -5.67
CA HIS A 12 8.14 9.40 -4.89
C HIS A 12 9.51 8.75 -4.85
N VAL A 13 10.27 8.82 -5.95
CA VAL A 13 11.65 8.33 -6.04
C VAL A 13 12.57 9.13 -5.13
N GLU A 14 12.47 10.46 -5.15
CA GLU A 14 13.20 11.36 -4.24
C GLU A 14 12.89 11.06 -2.77
N LEU A 15 11.61 10.87 -2.44
CA LEU A 15 11.20 10.51 -1.09
C LEU A 15 11.78 9.16 -0.68
N ALA A 16 11.74 8.15 -1.56
CA ALA A 16 12.29 6.83 -1.30
C ALA A 16 13.80 6.89 -1.02
N ARG A 17 14.54 7.65 -1.82
CA ARG A 17 15.98 7.88 -1.60
C ARG A 17 16.25 8.50 -0.24
N LYS A 18 15.54 9.57 0.10
CA LYS A 18 15.64 10.24 1.41
C LYS A 18 15.26 9.37 2.60
N VAL A 19 14.39 8.37 2.42
CA VAL A 19 14.08 7.37 3.44
C VAL A 19 15.30 6.46 3.65
N LYS A 20 15.94 6.01 2.56
CA LYS A 20 17.11 5.13 2.63
C LYS A 20 18.38 5.84 3.11
N GLU A 21 18.60 7.08 2.73
CA GLU A 21 19.68 7.94 3.27
C GLU A 21 19.60 8.07 4.80
N ARG A 22 18.40 8.01 5.38
CA ARG A 22 18.17 8.03 6.83
C ARG A 22 18.29 6.65 7.50
N GLY A 23 18.66 5.60 6.76
CA GLY A 23 18.75 4.24 7.28
C GLY A 23 17.41 3.59 7.64
N LEU A 24 16.29 4.15 7.18
CA LEU A 24 14.96 3.65 7.51
C LEU A 24 14.56 2.47 6.59
N LYS A 25 13.68 1.62 7.13
CA LYS A 25 13.02 0.56 6.35
C LYS A 25 11.91 1.16 5.49
N LEU A 26 11.83 0.71 4.24
CA LEU A 26 10.88 1.18 3.25
C LEU A 26 10.04 0.02 2.72
N VAL A 27 8.74 0.07 3.00
CA VAL A 27 7.72 -0.77 2.35
C VAL A 27 7.06 0.04 1.23
N VAL A 28 6.92 -0.54 0.06
CA VAL A 28 6.26 0.06 -1.11
C VAL A 28 5.04 -0.75 -1.51
N ILE A 29 3.92 -0.09 -1.78
CA ILE A 29 2.78 -0.67 -2.52
C ILE A 29 2.82 -0.13 -3.95
N THR A 30 2.95 -1.02 -4.91
CA THR A 30 3.08 -0.67 -6.33
C THR A 30 2.57 -1.81 -7.20
N ARG A 31 2.35 -1.56 -8.49
CA ARG A 31 2.09 -2.63 -9.44
C ARG A 31 3.41 -3.33 -9.77
N TYR A 32 3.47 -4.64 -9.55
CA TYR A 32 4.61 -5.43 -9.98
C TYR A 32 4.42 -5.88 -11.43
N ALA A 33 5.33 -5.45 -12.32
CA ALA A 33 5.27 -5.76 -13.75
C ALA A 33 6.13 -6.98 -14.15
N GLY A 34 6.59 -7.79 -13.19
CA GLY A 34 7.63 -8.80 -13.43
C GLY A 34 9.03 -8.20 -13.58
N GLU A 35 9.93 -8.97 -14.20
CA GLU A 35 11.34 -8.60 -14.46
C GLU A 35 11.52 -7.51 -15.53
N SER A 36 10.44 -6.95 -16.09
CA SER A 36 10.54 -5.74 -16.90
C SER A 36 10.99 -4.59 -16.00
N THR A 37 12.31 -4.48 -15.85
CA THR A 37 12.95 -3.37 -15.17
C THR A 37 12.52 -2.09 -15.89
N PRO A 38 11.91 -1.13 -15.18
CA PRO A 38 11.69 0.17 -15.77
C PRO A 38 13.06 0.73 -16.16
N THR A 39 13.19 1.26 -17.37
CA THR A 39 14.43 1.90 -17.85
C THR A 39 14.80 3.13 -17.01
N SER A 40 13.84 3.66 -16.26
CA SER A 40 13.99 4.74 -15.29
C SER A 40 14.01 4.22 -13.85
N GLU A 41 14.81 4.88 -13.02
CA GLU A 41 14.80 4.75 -11.55
C GLU A 41 13.38 4.70 -10.97
N SER A 42 13.15 3.80 -10.03
CA SER A 42 11.84 3.53 -9.44
C SER A 42 11.94 3.42 -7.92
N ILE A 43 10.82 3.68 -7.23
CA ILE A 43 10.72 3.42 -5.79
C ILE A 43 10.96 1.96 -5.41
N ARG A 44 10.83 1.03 -6.37
CA ARG A 44 11.16 -0.40 -6.19
C ARG A 44 12.64 -0.61 -5.90
N ASP A 45 13.51 0.21 -6.46
CA ASP A 45 14.96 0.12 -6.30
C ASP A 45 15.40 0.44 -4.86
N TYR A 46 14.53 1.12 -4.10
CA TYR A 46 14.75 1.53 -2.71
C TYR A 46 13.97 0.69 -1.70
N ALA A 47 13.03 -0.15 -2.14
CA ALA A 47 12.13 -0.87 -1.27
C ALA A 47 12.85 -2.04 -0.58
N ASP A 48 12.71 -2.16 0.75
CA ASP A 48 13.07 -3.39 1.46
C ASP A 48 12.01 -4.46 1.27
N VAL A 49 10.74 -4.05 1.12
CA VAL A 49 9.59 -4.93 0.85
C VAL A 49 8.69 -4.29 -0.19
N ILE A 50 8.31 -5.07 -1.20
CA ILE A 50 7.35 -4.69 -2.23
C ILE A 50 6.06 -5.48 -2.00
N LEU A 51 4.95 -4.76 -1.90
CA LEU A 51 3.60 -5.33 -1.88
C LEU A 51 2.96 -5.02 -3.22
N ASP A 52 2.74 -6.06 -4.03
CA ASP A 52 2.08 -5.92 -5.31
C ASP A 52 0.58 -5.67 -5.12
N ASN A 53 0.06 -4.62 -5.74
CA ASN A 53 -1.37 -4.32 -5.71
C ASN A 53 -2.18 -5.10 -6.77
N GLY A 54 -1.52 -5.86 -7.65
CA GLY A 54 -2.14 -6.71 -8.66
C GLY A 54 -2.91 -5.96 -9.74
N CYS A 55 -2.78 -4.63 -9.79
CA CYS A 55 -3.47 -3.79 -10.76
C CYS A 55 -2.89 -4.00 -12.18
N PRO A 56 -3.71 -4.03 -13.25
CA PRO A 56 -3.19 -4.07 -14.60
C PRO A 56 -2.46 -2.77 -15.00
N SER A 57 -1.71 -2.82 -16.09
CA SER A 57 -1.12 -1.61 -16.67
C SER A 57 -2.21 -0.59 -17.00
N GLY A 58 -1.95 0.69 -16.71
CA GLY A 58 -2.93 1.77 -16.90
C GLY A 58 -3.99 1.91 -15.81
N ASP A 59 -4.12 0.95 -14.88
CA ASP A 59 -5.18 0.95 -13.84
C ASP A 59 -6.59 1.09 -14.41
N CYS A 60 -6.87 0.34 -15.47
CA CYS A 60 -8.19 0.23 -16.06
C CYS A 60 -8.54 -1.25 -16.20
N THR A 61 -9.69 -1.66 -15.64
CA THR A 61 -10.18 -3.05 -15.68
C THR A 61 -11.45 -3.21 -16.51
N LEU A 62 -12.11 -2.11 -16.86
CA LEU A 62 -13.37 -2.09 -17.58
C LEU A 62 -13.20 -1.40 -18.93
N SER A 63 -13.71 -2.06 -19.97
CA SER A 63 -13.83 -1.52 -21.31
C SER A 63 -15.30 -1.20 -21.58
N MET A 64 -15.57 0.05 -21.95
CA MET A 64 -16.92 0.57 -22.20
C MET A 64 -16.97 1.23 -23.57
N ASP A 65 -18.18 1.42 -24.10
CA ASP A 65 -18.41 2.00 -25.42
C ASP A 65 -17.55 1.32 -26.52
N ASN A 66 -17.68 0.00 -26.64
CA ASN A 66 -16.93 -0.81 -27.61
C ASN A 66 -15.40 -0.62 -27.58
N GLY A 67 -14.83 -0.24 -26.44
CA GLY A 67 -13.38 -0.05 -26.27
C GLY A 67 -12.91 1.40 -26.33
N ASN A 68 -13.79 2.36 -26.60
CA ASN A 68 -13.41 3.77 -26.64
C ASN A 68 -13.13 4.36 -25.25
N ILE A 69 -13.73 3.78 -24.20
CA ILE A 69 -13.59 4.25 -22.82
C ILE A 69 -13.00 3.11 -21.97
N MET A 70 -11.82 3.35 -21.42
CA MET A 70 -11.17 2.47 -20.45
C MET A 70 -11.26 3.08 -19.05
N THR A 71 -11.83 2.34 -18.09
CA THR A 71 -12.04 2.81 -16.71
C THR A 71 -12.03 1.64 -15.71
N GLY A 72 -12.55 1.85 -14.51
CA GLY A 72 -12.55 0.88 -13.42
C GLY A 72 -11.17 0.74 -12.78
N PRO A 73 -10.60 1.83 -12.20
CA PRO A 73 -9.36 1.73 -11.46
C PRO A 73 -9.55 0.92 -10.18
N VAL A 74 -8.62 0.02 -9.93
CA VAL A 74 -8.64 -0.90 -8.79
C VAL A 74 -7.46 -0.67 -7.86
N SER A 75 -6.42 0.07 -8.28
CA SER A 75 -5.18 0.22 -7.51
C SER A 75 -5.42 0.82 -6.11
N SER A 76 -6.31 1.81 -5.98
CA SER A 76 -6.66 2.42 -4.69
C SER A 76 -7.39 1.45 -3.76
N LEU A 77 -8.33 0.67 -4.31
CA LEU A 77 -9.08 -0.33 -3.52
C LEU A 77 -8.15 -1.44 -3.03
N SER A 78 -7.34 -1.98 -3.94
CA SER A 78 -6.33 -3.00 -3.60
C SER A 78 -5.32 -2.47 -2.59
N ALA A 79 -4.83 -1.24 -2.76
CA ALA A 79 -3.89 -0.64 -1.82
C ALA A 79 -4.51 -0.47 -0.42
N ALA A 80 -5.75 0.02 -0.33
CA ALA A 80 -6.46 0.13 0.96
C ALA A 80 -6.65 -1.24 1.63
N PHE A 81 -7.04 -2.25 0.84
CA PHE A 81 -7.17 -3.62 1.33
C PHE A 81 -5.83 -4.18 1.86
N ILE A 82 -4.74 -3.99 1.12
CA ILE A 82 -3.40 -4.41 1.52
C ILE A 82 -2.97 -3.72 2.82
N ILE A 83 -3.14 -2.40 2.94
CA ILE A 83 -2.77 -1.64 4.14
C ILE A 83 -3.52 -2.17 5.36
N ASN A 84 -4.82 -2.41 5.24
CA ASN A 84 -5.62 -2.94 6.34
C ASN A 84 -5.10 -4.33 6.77
N ASN A 85 -4.79 -5.22 5.82
CA ASN A 85 -4.23 -6.53 6.15
C ASN A 85 -2.83 -6.44 6.80
N VAL A 86 -1.97 -5.52 6.35
CA VAL A 86 -0.68 -5.27 7.00
C VAL A 86 -0.87 -4.83 8.45
N VAL A 87 -1.79 -3.90 8.70
CA VAL A 87 -2.09 -3.43 10.06
C VAL A 87 -2.66 -4.56 10.93
N ILE A 88 -3.58 -5.36 10.40
CA ILE A 88 -4.14 -6.54 11.09
C ILE A 88 -3.02 -7.50 11.47
N ARG A 89 -2.13 -7.85 10.54
CA ARG A 89 -1.02 -8.77 10.84
C ARG A 89 -0.04 -8.18 11.87
N CYS A 90 0.23 -6.88 11.81
CA CYS A 90 1.03 -6.21 12.84
C CYS A 90 0.37 -6.32 14.22
N ILE A 91 -0.96 -6.16 14.31
CA ILE A 91 -1.69 -6.30 15.57
C ILE A 91 -1.60 -7.75 16.09
N GLU A 92 -1.83 -8.75 15.24
CA GLU A 92 -1.70 -10.16 15.61
C GLU A 92 -0.30 -10.47 16.18
N MET A 93 0.75 -10.01 15.49
CA MET A 93 2.14 -10.22 15.94
C MET A 93 2.43 -9.54 17.28
N LEU A 94 1.85 -8.37 17.55
CA LEU A 94 2.00 -7.71 18.85
C LEU A 94 1.25 -8.45 19.95
N LEU A 95 0.05 -8.94 19.67
CA LEU A 95 -0.74 -9.74 20.61
C LEU A 95 -0.05 -11.07 20.93
N GLU A 96 0.55 -11.73 19.94
CA GLU A 96 1.40 -12.93 20.13
C GLU A 96 2.57 -12.66 21.10
N GLN A 97 3.03 -11.41 21.19
CA GLN A 97 4.08 -10.97 22.12
C GLN A 97 3.53 -10.45 23.46
N GLY A 98 2.22 -10.55 23.71
CA GLY A 98 1.56 -10.03 24.91
C GLY A 98 1.43 -8.51 24.96
N ILE A 99 1.65 -7.82 23.82
CA ILE A 99 1.51 -6.38 23.69
C ILE A 99 0.11 -6.07 23.13
N ALA A 100 -0.69 -5.30 23.86
CA ALA A 100 -1.99 -4.82 23.38
C ALA A 100 -1.83 -3.45 22.67
N PRO A 101 -1.84 -3.38 21.32
CA PRO A 101 -1.66 -2.11 20.63
C PRO A 101 -2.88 -1.21 20.78
N PRO A 102 -2.71 0.13 20.81
CA PRO A 102 -3.83 1.06 20.76
C PRO A 102 -4.48 1.01 19.37
N VAL A 103 -5.77 0.71 19.32
CA VAL A 103 -6.59 0.74 18.09
C VAL A 103 -7.66 1.81 18.21
N MET A 104 -7.76 2.68 17.21
CA MET A 104 -8.75 3.74 17.19
C MET A 104 -10.13 3.15 16.92
N ARG A 105 -11.10 3.47 17.78
CA ARG A 105 -12.49 3.02 17.64
C ARG A 105 -13.29 4.01 16.80
N SER A 106 -14.33 3.50 16.14
CA SER A 106 -15.31 4.34 15.46
C SER A 106 -15.97 5.29 16.47
N ILE A 107 -16.01 6.58 16.15
CA ILE A 107 -16.64 7.61 16.97
C ILE A 107 -18.17 7.41 17.03
N ASN A 108 -18.73 6.69 16.06
CA ASN A 108 -20.17 6.44 15.96
C ASN A 108 -20.67 5.32 16.89
N LEU A 109 -19.78 4.67 17.63
CA LEU A 109 -20.16 3.61 18.56
C LEU A 109 -20.29 4.15 19.99
N PRO A 110 -21.28 3.67 20.76
CA PRO A 110 -21.39 4.02 22.17
C PRO A 110 -20.06 3.71 22.86
N ALA A 111 -19.57 4.64 23.68
CA ALA A 111 -18.32 4.46 24.40
C ALA A 111 -18.47 3.35 25.45
N VAL A 112 -18.25 2.10 25.07
CA VAL A 112 -18.10 1.00 26.02
C VAL A 112 -16.77 1.20 26.72
N LYS A 113 -16.80 1.47 28.04
CA LYS A 113 -15.58 1.52 28.86
C LYS A 113 -15.02 0.09 28.94
N ASN A 114 -13.74 -0.06 28.62
CA ASN A 114 -12.90 -1.26 28.83
C ASN A 114 -12.93 -2.38 27.77
N THR A 115 -13.17 -2.09 26.49
CA THR A 115 -12.93 -3.07 25.41
C THR A 115 -12.17 -2.46 24.23
N THR A 116 -11.15 -3.19 23.76
CA THR A 116 -10.33 -2.90 22.57
C THR A 116 -11.03 -3.28 21.26
N THR A 117 -12.31 -3.66 21.33
CA THR A 117 -13.09 -4.11 20.18
C THR A 117 -13.77 -2.92 19.48
N CYS A 118 -13.81 -3.03 18.15
CA CYS A 118 -14.54 -2.13 17.27
C CYS A 118 -16.05 -2.24 17.45
#